data_AF-A0A3A6MTK6-F1
#
_entry.id   AF-A0A3A6MTK6-F1
#
_cell.length_a   1.000
_cell.length_b   1.000
_cell.length_c   1.000
_cell.angle_alpha   90.00
_cell.angle_beta   90.00
_cell.angle_gamma   90.00
#
_symmetry.space_group_name_H-M   'P 1'
#
loop_
_entity.id
_entity.type
_entity.pdbx_description
1 polymer ?
#
loop_
_entity_poly.entity_id
_entity_poly.type
_entity_poly.pdbx_seq_one_letter_code
_entity_poly.pdbx_strand_id
1 'polypeptide(L)'
;MNIFDRINTAIESAEGSIITLVTMLIPWLAPALPAWLTWYHLTGVLQIPAGISAAMALTVEFLGLSAVSTAFSYMRHNKLNRAQKNRVSLAFPIGAYLFYLLVVVTVNVVQEIPMSEKGQQISRVVSIALLTLISAPAFVIAIARDQQRKIEAEISGMKTEKFGKKPEASVKISDWRKLPEEDRQLIANMTTREIMQAYGVIDRTARNWRSAARNGHAGNDSAYS
;
A
#
# COMPACT_ATOMS: atom_id res chain seq x y z
N MET A 1 -28.21 35.87 -7.69
CA MET A 1 -27.53 35.04 -6.67
C MET A 1 -27.44 35.86 -5.40
N ASN A 2 -28.23 35.48 -4.40
CA ASN A 2 -28.43 36.26 -3.18
C ASN A 2 -27.23 36.09 -2.23
N ILE A 3 -27.06 37.02 -1.29
CA ILE A 3 -26.00 36.96 -0.27
C ILE A 3 -26.14 35.68 0.57
N PHE A 4 -27.37 35.26 0.87
CA PHE A 4 -27.66 34.01 1.55
C PHE A 4 -27.17 32.78 0.77
N ASP A 5 -27.35 32.74 -0.55
CA ASP A 5 -26.85 31.64 -1.39
C ASP A 5 -25.31 31.54 -1.31
N ARG A 6 -24.62 32.69 -1.34
CA ARG A 6 -23.15 32.73 -1.21
C ARG A 6 -22.68 32.22 0.15
N ILE A 7 -23.35 32.61 1.23
CA ILE A 7 -23.03 32.12 2.58
C ILE A 7 -23.26 30.61 2.66
N ASN A 8 -24.38 30.12 2.13
CA ASN A 8 -24.70 28.68 2.17
C ASN A 8 -23.69 27.84 1.38
N THR A 9 -23.33 28.28 0.15
CA THR A 9 -22.28 27.59 -0.64
C THR A 9 -20.90 27.61 0.02
N ALA A 10 -20.56 28.69 0.74
CA ALA A 10 -19.31 28.76 1.49
C ALA A 10 -19.30 27.79 2.69
N ILE A 11 -20.43 27.64 3.38
CA ILE A 11 -20.61 26.69 4.47
C ILE A 11 -20.53 25.26 3.96
N GLU A 12 -21.25 24.93 2.88
CA GLU A 12 -21.21 23.58 2.26
C GLU A 12 -19.79 23.21 1.80
N SER A 13 -19.07 24.17 1.20
CA SER A 13 -17.67 23.96 0.80
C SER A 13 -16.73 23.79 1.99
N ALA A 14 -16.96 24.53 3.08
CA ALA A 14 -16.17 24.41 4.31
C ALA A 14 -16.44 23.07 5.01
N GLU A 15 -17.70 22.64 5.09
CA GLU A 15 -18.12 21.36 5.64
C GLU A 15 -17.44 20.20 4.90
N GLY A 16 -17.49 20.19 3.56
CA GLY A 16 -16.80 19.18 2.76
C GLY A 16 -15.28 19.12 3.01
N SER A 17 -14.66 20.29 3.18
CA SER A 17 -13.23 20.40 3.49
C SER A 17 -12.89 19.87 4.89
N ILE A 18 -13.71 20.19 5.89
CA ILE A 18 -13.55 19.74 7.29
C ILE A 18 -13.76 18.23 7.37
N ILE A 19 -14.81 17.69 6.76
CA ILE A 19 -15.07 16.24 6.74
C ILE A 19 -13.92 15.50 6.07
N THR A 20 -13.38 16.04 4.97
CA THR A 20 -12.23 15.45 4.28
C THR A 20 -10.99 15.47 5.18
N LEU A 21 -10.71 16.58 5.86
CA LEU A 21 -9.60 16.70 6.80
C LEU A 21 -9.74 15.70 7.95
N VAL A 22 -10.91 15.63 8.58
CA VAL A 22 -11.19 14.71 9.69
C VAL A 22 -11.04 13.26 9.24
N THR A 23 -11.62 12.90 8.08
CA THR A 23 -11.49 11.55 7.50
C THR A 23 -10.04 11.19 7.19
N MET A 24 -9.24 12.17 6.78
CA MET A 24 -7.81 11.98 6.54
C MET A 24 -7.02 11.83 7.84
N LEU A 25 -7.40 12.52 8.93
CA LEU A 25 -6.67 12.52 10.21
C LEU A 25 -7.03 11.34 11.11
N ILE A 26 -8.29 10.88 11.14
CA ILE A 26 -8.75 9.79 12.02
C ILE A 26 -7.84 8.55 11.97
N PRO A 27 -7.43 8.03 10.79
CA PRO A 27 -6.56 6.85 10.72
C PRO A 27 -5.19 7.05 11.39
N TRP A 28 -4.68 8.29 11.44
CA TRP A 28 -3.41 8.62 12.10
C TRP A 28 -3.55 8.84 13.60
N LEU A 29 -4.74 9.21 14.07
CA LEU A 29 -5.04 9.38 15.49
C LEU A 29 -5.49 8.09 16.17
N ALA A 30 -6.05 7.13 15.44
CA ALA A 30 -6.51 5.86 16.00
C ALA A 30 -5.43 5.11 16.82
N PRO A 31 -4.14 5.06 16.41
CA PRO A 31 -3.06 4.45 17.20
C PRO A 31 -2.63 5.26 18.42
N ALA A 32 -3.02 6.54 18.52
CA ALA A 32 -2.62 7.38 19.65
C ALA A 32 -3.24 6.91 20.98
N LEU A 33 -4.48 6.40 20.93
CA LEU A 33 -5.17 5.85 22.11
C LEU A 33 -4.47 4.60 22.69
N PRO A 34 -4.21 3.53 21.91
CA PRO A 34 -3.49 2.38 22.42
C PRO A 34 -2.02 2.69 22.77
N ALA A 35 -1.34 3.63 22.10
CA ALA A 35 -0.03 4.14 22.55
C ALA A 35 -0.11 4.75 23.95
N TRP A 36 -1.07 5.64 24.18
CA TRP A 36 -1.24 6.29 25.48
C TRP A 36 -1.53 5.27 26.58
N LEU A 37 -2.40 4.30 26.32
CA LEU A 37 -2.73 3.24 27.28
C LEU A 37 -1.51 2.36 27.58
N THR A 38 -0.72 2.02 26.55
CA THR A 38 0.53 1.27 26.72
C THR A 38 1.52 2.05 27.57
N TRP A 39 1.69 3.35 27.33
CA TRP A 39 2.54 4.22 28.15
C TRP A 39 2.09 4.26 29.61
N TYR A 40 0.78 4.41 29.85
CA TYR A 40 0.19 4.41 31.18
C TYR A 40 0.47 3.10 31.92
N HIS A 41 0.28 1.94 31.28
CA HIS A 41 0.56 0.65 31.92
C HIS A 41 2.05 0.40 32.15
N LEU A 42 2.91 0.80 31.21
CA LEU A 42 4.36 0.66 31.37
C LEU A 42 4.88 1.50 32.55
N THR A 43 4.36 2.71 32.73
CA THR A 43 4.78 3.60 33.82
C THR A 43 4.11 3.28 35.15
N GLY A 44 2.79 3.08 35.16
CA GLY A 44 2.01 2.86 36.38
C GLY A 44 2.11 1.45 36.93
N VAL A 45 2.05 0.43 36.08
CA VAL A 45 1.98 -0.98 36.51
C VAL A 45 3.37 -1.62 36.51
N LEU A 46 4.14 -1.42 35.44
CA LEU A 46 5.47 -2.01 35.28
C LEU A 46 6.59 -1.12 35.85
N GLN A 47 6.28 0.10 36.26
CA GLN A 47 7.24 1.04 36.87
C GLN A 47 8.46 1.34 35.98
N ILE A 48 8.30 1.26 34.66
CA ILE A 48 9.35 1.57 33.70
C ILE A 48 9.47 3.11 33.57
N PRO A 49 10.69 3.66 33.51
CA PRO A 49 10.90 5.11 33.37
C PRO A 49 10.12 5.71 32.19
N ALA A 50 9.46 6.86 32.43
CA ALA A 50 8.50 7.44 31.49
C ALA A 50 9.03 7.65 30.06
N GLY A 51 10.29 8.04 29.91
CA GLY A 51 10.92 8.20 28.59
C GLY A 51 11.06 6.87 27.83
N ILE A 52 11.46 5.80 28.51
CA ILE A 52 11.57 4.46 27.92
C ILE A 52 10.19 3.93 27.59
N SER A 53 9.22 4.10 28.50
CA SER A 53 7.83 3.70 28.30
C SER A 53 7.21 4.38 27.08
N ALA A 54 7.49 5.67 26.86
CA ALA A 54 6.97 6.41 25.71
C ALA A 54 7.57 5.88 24.40
N ALA A 55 8.88 5.64 24.37
CA ALA A 55 9.55 5.06 23.21
C ALA A 55 9.03 3.64 22.90
N MET A 56 8.80 2.81 23.92
CA MET A 56 8.24 1.47 23.76
C MET A 56 6.80 1.51 23.23
N ALA A 57 5.94 2.37 23.80
CA ALA A 57 4.57 2.54 23.33
C ALA A 57 4.50 2.97 21.86
N LEU A 58 5.30 3.97 21.47
CA LEU A 58 5.40 4.40 20.07
C LEU A 58 5.92 3.30 19.16
N THR A 59 6.92 2.53 19.62
CA THR A 59 7.49 1.42 18.83
C THR A 59 6.45 0.33 18.57
N VAL A 60 5.67 -0.05 19.58
CA VAL A 60 4.58 -1.04 19.45
C VAL A 60 3.55 -0.58 18.41
N GLU A 61 3.09 0.67 18.49
CA GLU A 61 2.09 1.18 17.55
C GLU A 61 2.63 1.34 16.13
N PHE A 62 3.85 1.84 15.96
CA PHE A 62 4.47 1.92 14.63
C PHE A 62 4.68 0.55 14.01
N LEU A 63 4.99 -0.46 14.84
CA LEU A 63 5.07 -1.84 14.37
C LEU A 63 3.71 -2.34 13.88
N GLY A 64 2.63 -2.10 14.64
CA GLY A 64 1.26 -2.44 14.25
C GLY A 64 0.86 -1.80 12.91
N LEU A 65 1.07 -0.48 12.78
CA LEU A 65 0.84 0.26 11.54
C LEU A 65 1.66 -0.28 10.36
N SER A 66 2.93 -0.60 10.61
CA SER A 66 3.84 -1.16 9.61
C SER A 66 3.36 -2.53 9.12
N ALA A 67 2.88 -3.39 10.02
CA ALA A 67 2.34 -4.71 9.70
C ALA A 67 1.08 -4.60 8.81
N VAL A 68 0.13 -3.76 9.21
CA VAL A 68 -1.13 -3.53 8.48
C VAL A 68 -0.85 -2.97 7.08
N SER A 69 0.00 -1.94 6.99
CA SER A 69 0.39 -1.33 5.70
C SER A 69 1.03 -2.35 4.76
N THR A 70 1.89 -3.23 5.29
CA THR A 70 2.53 -4.29 4.51
C THR A 70 1.51 -5.34 4.05
N ALA A 71 0.57 -5.74 4.92
CA ALA A 71 -0.50 -6.66 4.57
C ALA A 71 -1.39 -6.11 3.43
N PHE A 72 -1.80 -4.84 3.50
CA PHE A 72 -2.58 -4.21 2.44
C PHE A 72 -1.81 -4.11 1.12
N SER A 73 -0.52 -3.80 1.18
CA SER A 73 0.35 -3.74 0.00
C SER A 73 0.42 -5.10 -0.70
N TYR A 74 0.62 -6.17 0.07
CA TYR A 74 0.64 -7.54 -0.45
C TYR A 74 -0.72 -7.97 -1.00
N MET A 75 -1.80 -7.62 -0.32
CA MET A 75 -3.16 -7.93 -0.77
C MET A 75 -3.46 -7.26 -2.11
N ARG A 76 -3.09 -5.98 -2.25
CA ARG A 76 -3.22 -5.23 -3.51
C ARG A 76 -2.36 -5.86 -4.61
N HIS A 77 -1.10 -6.19 -4.30
CA HIS A 77 -0.19 -6.85 -5.24
C HIS A 77 -0.75 -8.20 -5.74
N ASN A 78 -1.24 -9.04 -4.83
CA ASN A 78 -1.83 -10.34 -5.18
C ASN A 78 -3.14 -10.19 -5.98
N LYS A 79 -3.93 -9.14 -5.74
CA LYS A 79 -5.15 -8.84 -6.52
C LYS A 79 -4.81 -8.45 -7.96
N LEU A 80 -3.73 -7.69 -8.16
CA LEU A 80 -3.27 -7.26 -9.49
C LEU A 80 -2.55 -8.40 -10.24
N ASN A 81 -1.79 -9.24 -9.54
CA ASN A 81 -0.97 -10.31 -10.12
C ASN A 81 -1.61 -11.69 -9.93
N ARG A 82 -2.88 -11.84 -10.33
CA ARG A 82 -3.65 -13.09 -10.15
C ARG A 82 -3.04 -14.30 -10.89
N ALA A 83 -2.31 -14.07 -11.98
CA ALA A 83 -1.63 -15.08 -12.80
C ALA A 83 -0.39 -15.65 -12.08
N GLN A 84 -0.68 -16.45 -11.05
CA GLN A 84 0.08 -17.46 -10.29
C GLN A 84 1.60 -17.37 -10.02
N LYS A 85 2.47 -16.79 -10.86
CA LYS A 85 3.93 -16.88 -10.62
C LYS A 85 4.47 -15.88 -9.60
N ASN A 86 3.78 -14.75 -9.38
CA ASN A 86 4.28 -13.63 -8.56
C ASN A 86 3.44 -13.34 -7.30
N ARG A 87 2.70 -14.34 -6.80
CA ARG A 87 1.94 -14.15 -5.55
C ARG A 87 2.89 -14.14 -4.36
N VAL A 88 2.74 -13.15 -3.51
CA VAL A 88 3.52 -13.02 -2.28
C VAL A 88 2.70 -13.60 -1.12
N SER A 89 3.36 -14.35 -0.24
CA SER A 89 2.69 -14.94 0.92
C SER A 89 2.22 -13.83 1.88
N LEU A 90 0.92 -13.81 2.16
CA LEU A 90 0.32 -12.93 3.18
C LEU A 90 0.54 -13.42 4.61
N ALA A 91 1.07 -14.64 4.79
CA ALA A 91 1.23 -15.24 6.12
C ALA A 91 2.15 -14.43 7.02
N PHE A 92 3.25 -13.88 6.49
CA PHE A 92 4.22 -13.11 7.26
C PHE A 92 3.65 -11.79 7.83
N PRO A 93 3.08 -10.88 7.01
CA PRO A 93 2.53 -9.64 7.55
C PRO A 93 1.30 -9.87 8.44
N ILE A 94 0.47 -10.88 8.13
CA ILE A 94 -0.67 -11.25 8.99
C ILE A 94 -0.16 -11.81 10.33
N GLY A 95 0.81 -12.71 10.32
CA GLY A 95 1.40 -13.27 11.54
C GLY A 95 2.04 -12.19 12.42
N ALA A 96 2.77 -11.24 11.83
CA ALA A 96 3.34 -10.11 12.55
C ALA A 96 2.25 -9.20 13.15
N TYR A 97 1.14 -8.99 12.43
CA TYR A 97 -0.01 -8.25 12.94
C TYR A 97 -0.71 -8.96 14.11
N LEU A 98 -0.92 -10.28 14.00
CA LEU A 98 -1.50 -11.07 15.09
C LEU A 98 -0.61 -11.07 16.34
N PHE A 99 0.71 -11.14 16.16
CA PHE A 99 1.66 -11.02 17.26
C PHE A 99 1.58 -9.62 17.90
N TYR A 100 1.49 -8.56 17.10
CA TYR A 100 1.25 -7.20 17.60
C TYR A 100 -0.04 -7.14 18.45
N LEU A 101 -1.15 -7.68 17.96
CA LEU A 101 -2.41 -7.72 18.71
C LEU A 101 -2.26 -8.46 20.04
N LEU A 102 -1.53 -9.58 20.05
CA LEU A 102 -1.24 -10.33 21.26
C LEU A 102 -0.49 -9.48 22.29
N VAL A 103 0.54 -8.74 21.86
CA VAL A 103 1.30 -7.83 22.73
C VAL A 103 0.39 -6.75 23.29
N VAL A 104 -0.36 -6.04 22.43
CA VAL A 104 -1.24 -4.94 22.84
C VAL A 104 -2.31 -5.42 23.82
N VAL A 105 -2.97 -6.55 23.54
CA VAL A 105 -3.98 -7.11 24.44
C VAL A 105 -3.36 -7.53 25.77
N THR A 106 -2.17 -8.15 25.76
CA THR A 106 -1.53 -8.58 27.00
C THR A 106 -1.07 -7.40 27.85
N VAL A 107 -0.46 -6.39 27.24
CA VAL A 107 0.05 -5.23 27.97
C VAL A 107 -1.08 -4.33 28.44
N ASN A 108 -2.16 -4.18 27.66
CA ASN A 108 -3.23 -3.23 27.96
C ASN A 108 -4.46 -3.82 28.64
N VAL A 109 -4.88 -5.03 28.27
CA VAL A 109 -6.12 -5.62 28.80
C VAL A 109 -5.84 -6.52 29.99
N VAL A 110 -4.83 -7.40 29.88
CA VAL A 110 -4.55 -8.39 30.94
C VAL A 110 -4.08 -7.71 32.23
N GLN A 111 -3.44 -6.54 32.14
CA GLN A 111 -2.99 -5.77 33.31
C GLN A 111 -4.14 -5.12 34.09
N GLU A 112 -5.31 -4.92 33.47
CA GLU A 112 -6.48 -4.32 34.15
C GLU A 112 -7.36 -5.36 34.87
N ILE A 113 -7.18 -6.65 34.60
CA ILE A 113 -7.98 -7.71 35.22
C ILE A 113 -7.59 -7.80 36.71
N PRO A 114 -8.55 -7.71 37.65
CA PRO A 114 -8.26 -7.90 39.07
C PRO A 114 -7.86 -9.36 39.33
N MET A 115 -6.56 -9.59 39.51
CA MET A 115 -5.98 -10.91 39.79
C MET A 115 -5.43 -10.96 41.22
N SER A 116 -5.19 -12.17 41.72
CA SER A 116 -4.37 -12.35 42.92
C SER A 116 -2.97 -11.75 42.73
N GLU A 117 -2.27 -11.42 43.82
CA GLU A 117 -0.91 -10.87 43.76
C GLU A 117 0.04 -11.72 42.91
N LYS A 118 -0.06 -13.05 43.04
CA LYS A 118 0.71 -14.01 42.21
C LYS A 118 0.34 -13.91 40.73
N GLY A 119 -0.95 -13.79 40.42
CA GLY A 119 -1.42 -13.60 39.05
C GLY A 119 -0.88 -12.31 38.43
N GLN A 120 -0.87 -11.22 39.19
CA GLN A 120 -0.34 -9.94 38.74
C GLN A 120 1.18 -9.98 38.50
N GLN A 121 1.94 -10.70 39.34
CA GLN A 121 3.37 -10.90 39.11
C GLN A 121 3.62 -11.68 37.82
N ILE A 122 2.87 -12.76 37.59
CA ILE A 122 2.97 -13.57 36.36
C ILE A 122 2.61 -12.72 35.13
N SER A 123 1.50 -11.97 35.17
CA SER A 123 1.10 -11.15 34.03
C SER A 123 2.15 -10.08 33.69
N ARG A 124 2.78 -9.47 34.70
CA ARG A 124 3.89 -8.52 34.50
C ARG A 124 5.08 -9.17 33.81
N VAL A 125 5.52 -10.34 34.29
CA VAL A 125 6.65 -11.08 33.69
C VAL A 125 6.35 -11.45 32.23
N VAL A 126 5.14 -11.95 31.97
CA VAL A 126 4.69 -12.29 30.60
C VAL A 126 4.66 -11.05 29.71
N SER A 127 4.18 -9.92 30.22
CA SER A 127 4.14 -8.66 29.46
C SER A 127 5.53 -8.18 29.09
N ILE A 128 6.48 -8.20 30.04
CA ILE A 128 7.89 -7.86 29.78
C ILE A 128 8.48 -8.82 28.73
N ALA A 129 8.27 -10.13 28.88
CA ALA A 129 8.77 -11.13 27.94
C ALA A 129 8.21 -10.94 26.52
N LEU A 130 6.93 -10.60 26.38
CA LEU A 130 6.33 -10.30 25.08
C LEU A 130 6.87 -9.00 24.48
N LEU A 131 7.09 -7.97 25.31
CA LEU A 131 7.68 -6.70 24.87
C LEU A 131 9.13 -6.89 24.37
N THR A 132 9.94 -7.75 25.00
CA THR A 132 11.29 -8.04 24.50
C THR A 132 11.29 -8.81 23.18
N LEU A 133 10.24 -9.61 22.93
CA LEU A 133 10.05 -10.37 21.68
C LEU A 133 9.56 -9.52 20.51
N ILE A 134 9.26 -8.23 20.67
CA ILE A 134 8.84 -7.29 19.60
C ILE A 134 9.88 -7.20 18.46
N SER A 135 11.15 -7.47 18.74
CA SER A 135 12.19 -7.49 17.72
C SER A 135 11.94 -8.53 16.61
N ALA A 136 11.30 -9.66 16.93
CA ALA A 136 11.00 -10.71 15.96
C ALA A 136 9.99 -10.28 14.87
N PRO A 137 8.76 -9.82 15.19
CA PRO A 137 7.84 -9.30 14.18
C PRO A 137 8.39 -8.07 13.44
N ALA A 138 9.20 -7.22 14.11
CA ALA A 138 9.85 -6.09 13.46
C ALA A 138 10.80 -6.56 12.33
N PHE A 139 11.61 -7.58 12.61
CA PHE A 139 12.50 -8.17 11.63
C PHE A 139 11.74 -8.86 10.49
N VAL A 140 10.67 -9.59 10.80
CA VAL A 140 9.81 -10.24 9.78
C VAL A 140 9.21 -9.20 8.82
N ILE A 141 8.71 -8.08 9.35
CA ILE A 141 8.16 -7.00 8.52
C ILE A 141 9.26 -6.32 7.69
N ALA A 142 10.46 -6.14 8.25
CA ALA A 142 11.59 -5.59 7.50
C ALA A 142 11.96 -6.47 6.30
N ILE A 143 12.04 -7.80 6.49
CA ILE A 143 12.28 -8.76 5.40
C ILE A 143 11.14 -8.71 4.37
N ALA A 144 9.89 -8.69 4.83
CA ALA A 144 8.74 -8.60 3.92
C ALA A 144 8.83 -7.35 3.04
N ARG A 145 9.16 -6.20 3.63
CA ARG A 145 9.35 -4.95 2.87
C ARG A 145 10.52 -5.01 1.90
N ASP A 146 11.63 -5.65 2.26
CA ASP A 146 12.76 -5.87 1.35
C ASP A 146 12.37 -6.74 0.15
N GLN A 147 11.65 -7.85 0.40
CA GLN A 147 11.13 -8.71 -0.67
C GLN A 147 10.19 -7.95 -1.61
N GLN A 148 9.30 -7.11 -1.05
CA GLN A 148 8.41 -6.29 -1.86
C GLN A 148 9.16 -5.36 -2.80
N ARG A 149 10.19 -4.66 -2.29
CA ARG A 149 11.02 -3.75 -3.09
C ARG A 149 11.72 -4.47 -4.23
N LYS A 150 12.22 -5.69 -3.98
CA LYS A 150 12.84 -6.53 -5.01
C LYS A 150 11.85 -6.92 -6.11
N ILE A 151 10.65 -7.34 -5.73
CA ILE A 151 9.59 -7.70 -6.68
C ILE A 151 9.17 -6.48 -7.52
N GLU A 152 9.02 -5.31 -6.89
CA GLU A 152 8.70 -4.07 -7.61
C GLU A 152 9.82 -3.66 -8.56
N ALA A 153 11.08 -3.80 -8.14
CA ALA A 153 12.25 -3.55 -8.97
C ALA A 153 12.31 -4.50 -10.18
N GLU A 154 12.09 -5.80 -9.99
CA GLU A 154 12.02 -6.79 -11.07
C GLU A 154 10.90 -6.48 -12.07
N ILE A 155 9.70 -6.14 -11.58
CA ILE A 155 8.56 -5.77 -12.46
C ILE A 155 8.87 -4.50 -13.25
N SER A 156 9.50 -3.50 -12.61
CA SER A 156 9.91 -2.26 -13.29
C SER A 156 11.03 -2.50 -14.31
N GLY A 157 11.98 -3.39 -13.99
CA GLY A 157 13.06 -3.82 -14.88
C GLY A 157 12.52 -4.56 -16.10
N MET A 158 11.61 -5.52 -15.92
CA MET A 158 10.97 -6.25 -17.03
C MET A 158 10.17 -5.32 -17.95
N LYS A 159 9.47 -4.32 -17.40
CA LYS A 159 8.82 -3.30 -18.24
C LYS A 159 9.87 -2.55 -19.06
N THR A 160 10.93 -2.09 -18.42
CA THR A 160 12.00 -1.33 -19.09
C THR A 160 12.75 -2.17 -20.13
N GLU A 161 12.96 -3.47 -19.90
CA GLU A 161 13.60 -4.37 -20.88
C GLU A 161 12.68 -4.67 -22.07
N LYS A 162 11.38 -4.90 -21.83
CA LYS A 162 10.39 -5.06 -22.91
C LYS A 162 10.24 -3.80 -23.76
N PHE A 163 10.31 -2.62 -23.15
CA PHE A 163 10.29 -1.34 -23.88
C PHE A 163 11.67 -0.92 -24.41
N GLY A 164 12.75 -1.47 -23.86
CA GLY A 164 14.14 -1.09 -24.10
C GLY A 164 14.86 -1.94 -25.14
N LYS A 165 14.35 -3.13 -25.47
CA LYS A 165 14.62 -3.76 -26.78
C LYS A 165 13.95 -2.91 -27.86
N LYS A 166 14.55 -1.75 -28.15
CA LYS A 166 14.41 -1.11 -29.46
C LYS A 166 14.74 -2.20 -30.47
N PRO A 167 13.88 -2.49 -31.46
CA PRO A 167 14.26 -3.38 -32.55
C PRO A 167 15.60 -2.87 -33.08
N GLU A 168 16.63 -3.74 -33.03
CA GLU A 168 18.03 -3.42 -33.34
C GLU A 168 18.25 -2.95 -34.80
N ALA A 169 17.18 -2.87 -35.59
CA ALA A 169 17.11 -1.98 -36.72
C ALA A 169 15.84 -1.13 -36.56
N SER A 170 16.00 0.16 -36.24
CA SER A 170 14.94 1.14 -36.44
C SER A 170 14.73 1.31 -37.95
N VAL A 171 14.12 0.31 -38.58
CA VAL A 171 13.40 0.52 -39.82
C VAL A 171 12.46 1.67 -39.50
N LYS A 172 12.60 2.80 -40.20
CA LYS A 172 11.63 3.90 -40.12
C LYS A 172 10.29 3.36 -40.63
N ILE A 173 9.54 2.70 -39.76
CA ILE A 173 8.22 2.19 -40.06
C ILE A 173 7.30 3.41 -40.07
N SER A 174 7.07 3.95 -41.26
CA SER A 174 6.11 5.04 -41.47
C SER A 174 4.66 4.56 -41.36
N ASP A 175 4.43 3.26 -41.53
CA ASP A 175 3.11 2.64 -41.61
C ASP A 175 2.93 1.55 -40.54
N TRP A 176 2.06 1.82 -39.56
CA TRP A 176 1.74 0.92 -38.45
C TRP A 176 1.19 -0.43 -38.87
N ARG A 177 0.64 -0.55 -40.07
CA ARG A 177 0.10 -1.82 -40.60
C ARG A 177 1.19 -2.86 -40.81
N LYS A 178 2.45 -2.43 -40.90
CA LYS A 178 3.61 -3.31 -41.04
C LYS A 178 4.12 -3.83 -39.68
N LEU A 179 3.54 -3.37 -38.57
CA LEU A 179 3.87 -3.89 -37.25
C LEU A 179 3.24 -5.28 -37.05
N PRO A 180 3.86 -6.14 -36.22
CA PRO A 180 3.26 -7.39 -35.78
C PRO A 180 1.85 -7.17 -35.20
N GLU A 181 0.97 -8.17 -35.32
CA GLU A 181 -0.41 -8.09 -34.81
C GLU A 181 -0.47 -7.74 -33.32
N GLU A 182 0.44 -8.31 -32.52
CA GLU A 182 0.53 -8.05 -31.07
C GLU A 182 0.78 -6.56 -30.77
N ASP A 183 1.67 -5.92 -31.52
CA ASP A 183 1.98 -4.50 -31.38
C ASP A 183 0.81 -3.60 -31.81
N ARG A 184 0.07 -4.01 -32.85
CA ARG A 184 -1.11 -3.29 -33.31
C ARG A 184 -2.21 -3.26 -32.25
N GLN A 185 -2.38 -4.35 -31.50
CA GLN A 185 -3.34 -4.42 -30.39
C GLN A 185 -2.88 -3.59 -29.17
N LEU A 186 -1.57 -3.56 -28.89
CA LEU A 186 -1.01 -2.72 -27.83
C LEU A 186 -1.21 -1.22 -28.10
N ILE A 187 -1.02 -0.78 -29.35
CA ILE A 187 -1.17 0.64 -29.76
C ILE A 187 -2.58 1.18 -29.46
N ALA A 188 -3.63 0.35 -29.55
CA ALA A 188 -5.00 0.78 -29.26
C ALA A 188 -5.17 1.24 -27.79
N ASN A 189 -4.38 0.67 -26.87
CA ASN A 189 -4.46 0.91 -25.44
C ASN A 189 -3.39 1.89 -24.92
N MET A 190 -2.35 2.19 -25.71
CA MET A 190 -1.30 3.12 -25.35
C MET A 190 -1.73 4.59 -25.51
N THR A 191 -1.11 5.47 -24.73
CA THR A 191 -1.18 6.92 -24.92
C THR A 191 -0.30 7.37 -26.07
N THR A 192 -0.58 8.55 -26.64
CA THR A 192 0.22 9.13 -27.73
C THR A 192 1.69 9.28 -27.35
N ARG A 193 1.99 9.68 -26.11
CA ARG A 193 3.37 9.80 -25.60
C ARG A 193 4.08 8.45 -25.56
N GLU A 194 3.41 7.41 -25.07
CA GLU A 194 3.98 6.06 -25.02
C GLU A 194 4.28 5.54 -26.43
N ILE A 195 3.40 5.80 -27.41
CA ILE A 195 3.62 5.43 -28.82
C ILE A 195 4.83 6.18 -29.41
N MET A 196 4.94 7.48 -29.17
CA MET A 196 6.10 8.28 -29.62
C MET A 196 7.41 7.75 -29.04
N GLN A 197 7.41 7.40 -27.76
CA GLN A 197 8.60 6.90 -27.07
C GLN A 197 8.99 5.49 -27.52
N ALA A 198 8.00 4.60 -27.68
CA ALA A 198 8.23 3.21 -28.06
C ALA A 198 8.70 3.07 -29.51
N TYR A 199 8.08 3.80 -30.45
CA TYR A 199 8.32 3.63 -31.89
C TYR A 199 9.15 4.75 -32.51
N GLY A 200 9.52 5.79 -31.75
CA GLY A 200 10.32 6.91 -32.26
C GLY A 200 9.60 7.73 -33.35
N VAL A 201 8.26 7.73 -33.34
CA VAL A 201 7.43 8.46 -34.32
C VAL A 201 7.01 9.83 -33.77
N ILE A 202 6.75 10.77 -34.68
CA ILE A 202 6.25 12.10 -34.29
C ILE A 202 4.80 12.03 -33.77
N ASP A 203 4.42 13.00 -32.96
CA ASP A 203 3.11 13.08 -32.28
C ASP A 203 1.92 12.90 -33.23
N ARG A 204 1.95 13.57 -34.40
CA ARG A 204 0.90 13.43 -35.43
C ARG A 204 0.72 11.99 -35.89
N THR A 205 1.82 11.28 -36.14
CA THR A 205 1.82 9.87 -36.55
C THR A 205 1.30 8.98 -35.44
N ALA A 206 1.74 9.21 -34.20
CA ALA A 206 1.28 8.47 -33.03
C ALA A 206 -0.24 8.61 -32.79
N ARG A 207 -0.81 9.82 -32.93
CA ARG A 207 -2.27 10.04 -32.83
C ARG A 207 -3.04 9.29 -33.92
N ASN A 208 -2.55 9.35 -35.16
CA ASN A 208 -3.17 8.66 -36.29
C ASN A 208 -3.15 7.14 -36.10
N TRP A 209 -2.02 6.58 -35.67
CA TRP A 209 -1.88 5.15 -35.38
C TRP A 209 -2.85 4.71 -34.28
N ARG A 210 -2.93 5.46 -33.18
CA ARG A 210 -3.86 5.17 -32.08
C ARG A 210 -5.33 5.19 -32.53
N SER A 211 -5.72 6.20 -33.31
CA SER A 211 -7.09 6.30 -33.85
C SER A 211 -7.40 5.15 -34.79
N ALA A 212 -6.47 4.79 -35.68
CA ALA A 212 -6.66 3.71 -36.64
C ALA A 212 -6.73 2.34 -35.95
N ALA A 213 -5.91 2.10 -34.93
CA ALA A 213 -5.94 0.87 -34.14
C ALA A 213 -7.27 0.70 -33.39
N ARG A 214 -7.80 1.77 -32.76
CA ARG A 214 -9.10 1.72 -32.08
C ARG A 214 -10.27 1.48 -33.04
N ASN A 215 -10.25 2.13 -34.20
CA ASN A 215 -11.31 1.98 -35.20
C ASN A 215 -11.25 0.62 -35.91
N GLY A 216 -10.05 0.08 -36.14
CA GLY A 216 -9.85 -1.24 -36.74
C GLY A 216 -10.26 -2.39 -35.81
N HIS A 217 -10.05 -2.25 -34.49
CA HIS A 217 -10.56 -3.22 -33.52
C HIS A 217 -12.09 -3.24 -33.46
N ALA A 218 -12.74 -2.07 -33.49
CA ALA A 218 -14.19 -1.96 -33.45
C ALA A 218 -14.91 -2.63 -34.63
N GLY A 219 -14.24 -2.78 -35.79
CA GLY A 219 -14.82 -3.42 -36.98
C GLY A 219 -14.75 -4.96 -36.99
N ASN A 220 -13.83 -5.56 -36.23
CA ASN A 220 -13.71 -7.03 -36.15
C ASN A 220 -14.65 -7.63 -35.10
N ASP A 221 -14.98 -6.90 -34.04
CA ASP A 221 -15.90 -7.37 -33.00
C ASP A 221 -17.36 -7.42 -33.49
N SER A 222 -17.73 -6.63 -34.50
CA SER A 222 -19.07 -6.63 -35.10
C SER A 222 -19.32 -7.74 -36.12
N ALA A 223 -18.31 -8.55 -36.47
CA ALA A 223 -18.44 -9.65 -37.43
C ALA A 223 -18.79 -11.00 -36.77
N TYR A 224 -18.84 -11.06 -35.44
CA TYR A 224 -19.08 -12.27 -34.66
C TYR A 224 -20.28 -12.17 -33.70
N SER A 225 -21.15 -11.18 -33.90
CA SER A 225 -22.40 -10.96 -33.18
C SER A 225 -23.57 -10.96 -34.15
#